data_AF-A0A851SZ52-F1
#
_entry.id   AF-A0A851SZ52-F1
#
_cell.length_a   1.000
_cell.length_b   1.000
_cell.length_c   1.000
_cell.angle_alpha   90.00
_cell.angle_beta   90.00
_cell.angle_gamma   90.00
#
_symmetry.space_group_name_H-M   'P 1'
#
loop_
_entity.id
_entity.type
_entity.pdbx_description
1 polymer ?
#
loop_
_entity_poly.entity_id
_entity_poly.type
_entity_poly.pdbx_seq_one_letter_code
_entity_poly.pdbx_strand_id
1 'polypeptide(L)'
;SDLSVDVPGRGKVLVDIGYGGTFYAFLSAKQLGLDVCASKTRELVEAASAVTEAVKKQFKPHHPESEDLAFLYGTILTDGKDAFSEEPTSNICVFADEQVDRSPTGSGVTARIALQYHKGLIQLNQTRTFRSSITGSLFTGKAVKASGLFGDHNAVVVEVSGEAYYTGTATFTVEEEDQLKYGFFFK
;
A
#
# COMPACT_ATOMS: atom_id res chain seq x y z
N SER A 1 4.54 -2.34 13.24
CA SER A 1 4.29 -1.89 14.62
C SER A 1 2.83 -1.52 14.72
N ASP A 2 2.12 -2.00 15.75
CA ASP A 2 0.68 -1.77 15.88
C ASP A 2 0.40 -0.38 16.51
N LEU A 3 0.34 0.65 15.67
CA LEU A 3 -0.02 2.02 16.07
C LEU A 3 -1.54 2.11 16.25
N SER A 4 -1.97 2.51 17.45
CA SER A 4 -3.39 2.79 17.71
C SER A 4 -3.75 4.19 17.23
N VAL A 5 -4.71 4.29 16.31
CA VAL A 5 -5.13 5.54 15.67
C VAL A 5 -6.63 5.71 15.84
N ASP A 6 -7.06 6.91 16.24
CA ASP A 6 -8.47 7.30 16.27
C ASP A 6 -8.86 7.89 14.91
N VAL A 7 -9.76 7.21 14.21
CA VAL A 7 -10.23 7.59 12.88
C VAL A 7 -11.61 8.23 13.02
N PRO A 8 -11.74 9.55 12.73
CA PRO A 8 -13.01 10.25 12.84
C PRO A 8 -14.16 9.54 12.14
N GLY A 9 -15.26 9.30 12.87
CA GLY A 9 -16.45 8.60 12.36
C GLY A 9 -16.31 7.08 12.23
N ARG A 10 -15.14 6.50 12.53
CA ARG A 10 -14.86 5.06 12.42
C ARG A 10 -14.27 4.44 13.69
N GLY A 11 -13.88 5.27 14.66
CA GLY A 11 -13.37 4.84 15.95
C GLY A 11 -11.89 4.46 15.91
N LYS A 12 -11.45 3.76 16.96
CA LYS A 12 -10.04 3.38 17.15
C LYS A 12 -9.70 2.13 16.36
N VAL A 13 -8.62 2.19 15.57
CA VAL A 13 -8.06 1.08 14.80
C VAL A 13 -6.59 0.87 15.12
N LEU A 14 -6.08 -0.30 14.79
CA LEU A 14 -4.66 -0.64 14.83
C LEU A 14 -4.12 -0.68 13.40
N VAL A 15 -3.06 0.09 13.16
CA VAL A 15 -2.37 0.15 11.87
C VAL A 15 -0.93 -0.29 12.02
N ASP A 16 -0.41 -1.01 11.04
CA ASP A 16 1.03 -1.17 10.84
C ASP A 16 1.55 -0.09 9.91
N ILE A 17 2.75 0.43 10.19
CA ILE A 17 3.49 1.25 9.22
C ILE A 17 4.61 0.40 8.63
N GLY A 18 4.65 0.29 7.30
CA GLY A 18 5.66 -0.46 6.57
C GLY A 18 6.29 0.37 5.46
N TYR A 19 7.57 0.11 5.17
CA TYR A 19 8.31 0.75 4.09
C TYR A 19 8.72 -0.27 3.02
N GLY A 20 8.50 0.07 1.76
CA GLY A 20 8.83 -0.78 0.60
C GLY A 20 9.22 0.03 -0.63
N GLY A 21 9.93 1.13 -0.41
CA GLY A 21 10.19 2.20 -1.39
C GLY A 21 9.38 3.47 -1.12
N THR A 22 8.24 3.32 -0.44
CA THR A 22 7.45 4.39 0.17
C THR A 22 6.81 3.88 1.47
N PHE A 23 6.37 4.77 2.37
CA PHE A 23 5.66 4.38 3.59
C PHE A 23 4.16 4.20 3.34
N TYR A 24 3.60 3.12 3.86
CA TYR A 24 2.16 2.85 3.87
C TYR A 24 1.67 2.53 5.28
N ALA A 25 0.44 2.94 5.56
CA ALA A 25 -0.33 2.41 6.67
C ALA A 25 -1.11 1.17 6.22
N PHE A 26 -1.02 0.09 6.97
CA PHE A 26 -1.71 -1.17 6.69
C PHE A 26 -2.71 -1.47 7.79
N LEU A 27 -3.91 -1.86 7.40
CA LEU A 27 -4.91 -2.42 8.32
C LEU A 27 -5.90 -3.31 7.58
N SER A 28 -6.47 -4.27 8.31
CA SER A 28 -7.61 -5.03 7.79
C SER A 28 -8.83 -4.13 7.66
N ALA A 29 -9.50 -4.18 6.50
CA ALA A 29 -10.75 -3.46 6.26
C ALA A 29 -11.85 -3.83 7.27
N LYS A 30 -11.78 -5.03 7.87
CA LYS A 30 -12.72 -5.50 8.90
C LYS A 30 -12.75 -4.60 10.13
N GLN A 31 -11.62 -3.97 10.49
CA GLN A 31 -11.58 -3.01 11.60
C GLN A 31 -12.46 -1.78 11.36
N LEU A 32 -12.77 -1.50 10.09
CA LEU A 32 -13.61 -0.38 9.65
C LEU A 32 -15.03 -0.84 9.28
N GLY A 33 -15.38 -2.11 9.52
CA GLY A 33 -16.65 -2.70 9.11
C GLY A 33 -16.77 -2.93 7.60
N LEU A 34 -15.64 -3.00 6.88
CA LEU A 34 -15.58 -3.14 5.42
C LEU A 34 -14.94 -4.47 5.00
N ASP A 35 -15.15 -4.83 3.73
CA ASP A 35 -14.50 -5.96 3.07
C ASP A 35 -13.88 -5.48 1.76
N VAL A 36 -12.58 -5.71 1.57
CA VAL A 36 -11.85 -5.20 0.39
C VAL A 36 -12.38 -5.75 -0.94
N CYS A 37 -13.04 -6.91 -0.94
CA CYS A 37 -13.60 -7.56 -2.12
C CYS A 37 -15.10 -7.29 -2.31
N ALA A 38 -15.85 -7.00 -1.24
CA ALA A 38 -17.32 -6.86 -1.31
C ALA A 38 -17.83 -5.42 -1.11
N SER A 39 -17.12 -4.57 -0.37
CA SER A 39 -17.51 -3.17 -0.18
C SER A 39 -17.33 -2.35 -1.45
N LYS A 40 -18.12 -1.28 -1.58
CA LYS A 40 -17.99 -0.36 -2.71
C LYS A 40 -16.63 0.32 -2.67
N THR A 41 -15.97 0.46 -3.82
CA THR A 41 -14.65 1.13 -3.93
C THR A 41 -14.65 2.50 -3.28
N ARG A 42 -15.71 3.29 -3.45
CA ARG A 42 -15.83 4.61 -2.83
C ARG A 42 -15.75 4.56 -1.29
N GLU A 43 -16.42 3.60 -0.66
CA GLU A 43 -16.41 3.44 0.80
C GLU A 43 -15.01 3.05 1.31
N LEU A 44 -14.30 2.20 0.55
CA LEU A 44 -12.91 1.82 0.82
C LEU A 44 -11.96 3.01 0.69
N VAL A 45 -12.15 3.84 -0.34
CA VAL A 45 -11.37 5.06 -0.59
C VAL A 45 -11.56 6.09 0.52
N GLU A 46 -12.82 6.37 0.89
CA GLU A 46 -13.14 7.29 1.98
C GLU A 46 -12.56 6.80 3.31
N ALA A 47 -12.64 5.48 3.58
CA ALA A 47 -12.07 4.90 4.80
C ALA A 47 -10.54 4.98 4.84
N ALA A 48 -9.86 4.60 3.76
CA ALA A 48 -8.41 4.62 3.67
C ALA A 48 -7.85 6.06 3.73
N SER A 49 -8.55 7.03 3.15
CA SER A 49 -8.17 8.44 3.20
C SER A 49 -8.33 9.00 4.62
N ALA A 50 -9.43 8.66 5.31
CA ALA A 50 -9.61 9.02 6.72
C ALA A 50 -8.52 8.42 7.63
N VAL A 51 -8.11 7.17 7.39
CA VAL A 51 -6.99 6.54 8.10
C VAL A 51 -5.68 7.28 7.81
N THR A 52 -5.40 7.57 6.54
CA THR A 52 -4.17 8.29 6.14
C THR A 52 -4.04 9.63 6.86
N GLU A 53 -5.12 10.42 6.88
CA GLU A 53 -5.13 11.73 7.54
C GLU A 53 -5.04 11.61 9.06
N ALA A 54 -5.64 10.58 9.66
CA ALA A 54 -5.50 10.33 11.09
C ALA A 54 -4.06 9.90 11.46
N VAL A 55 -3.42 9.06 10.64
CA VAL A 55 -2.02 8.63 10.83
C VAL A 55 -1.07 9.81 10.70
N LYS A 56 -1.19 10.64 9.65
CA LYS A 56 -0.31 11.82 9.45
C LYS A 56 -0.28 12.78 10.64
N LYS A 57 -1.41 12.90 11.36
CA LYS A 57 -1.51 13.76 12.55
C LYS A 57 -0.78 13.19 13.77
N GLN A 58 -0.60 11.87 13.84
CA GLN A 58 -0.05 11.18 15.01
C GLN A 58 1.36 10.62 14.79
N PHE A 59 1.70 10.31 13.54
CA PHE A 59 2.93 9.64 13.16
C PHE A 59 3.61 10.38 12.02
N LYS A 60 4.85 10.79 12.26
CA LYS A 60 5.74 11.33 11.24
C LYS A 60 6.77 10.25 10.91
N PRO A 61 6.73 9.65 9.71
CA PRO A 61 7.75 8.70 9.31
C PRO A 61 9.12 9.37 9.28
N HIS A 62 10.15 8.57 9.55
CA HIS A 62 11.55 8.95 9.36
C HIS A 62 12.18 7.90 8.46
N HIS A 63 12.88 8.35 7.41
CA HIS A 63 13.67 7.47 6.56
C HIS A 63 15.16 7.66 6.90
N PRO A 64 15.90 6.58 7.25
CA PRO A 64 17.27 6.69 7.77
C PRO A 64 18.27 7.43 6.88
N GLU A 65 18.05 7.45 5.57
CA GLU A 65 19.01 7.99 4.59
C GLU A 65 18.51 9.20 3.78
N SER A 66 17.23 9.57 3.88
CA SER A 66 16.67 10.64 3.03
C SER A 66 15.37 11.23 3.58
N GLU A 67 15.39 12.49 3.98
CA GLU A 67 14.20 13.19 4.49
C GLU A 67 13.09 13.33 3.43
N ASP A 68 13.44 13.41 2.14
CA ASP A 68 12.47 13.49 1.04
C ASP A 68 11.61 12.22 0.92
N LEU A 69 12.08 11.09 1.44
CA LEU A 69 11.35 9.82 1.48
C LEU A 69 10.55 9.62 2.78
N ALA A 70 10.68 10.55 3.74
CA ALA A 70 10.08 10.46 5.06
C ALA A 70 8.63 10.97 5.09
N PHE A 71 7.78 10.46 4.20
CA PHE A 71 6.35 10.79 4.17
C PHE A 71 5.47 9.56 3.97
N LEU A 72 4.25 9.62 4.50
CA LEU A 72 3.24 8.58 4.33
C LEU A 72 2.58 8.74 2.96
N TYR A 73 2.76 7.74 2.09
CA TYR A 73 2.24 7.76 0.72
C TYR A 73 0.72 7.50 0.66
N GLY A 74 0.23 6.62 1.53
CA GLY A 74 -1.18 6.27 1.59
C GLY A 74 -1.49 5.12 2.55
N THR A 75 -2.70 4.59 2.42
CA THR A 75 -3.18 3.45 3.22
C THR A 75 -3.51 2.28 2.31
N ILE A 76 -3.05 1.09 2.70
CA ILE A 76 -3.40 -0.18 2.09
C ILE A 76 -4.37 -0.92 3.00
N LEU A 77 -5.61 -1.08 2.54
CA LEU A 77 -6.60 -1.91 3.21
C LEU A 77 -6.42 -3.36 2.77
N THR A 78 -6.39 -4.29 3.72
CA THR A 78 -6.21 -5.72 3.47
C THR A 78 -7.44 -6.53 3.86
N ASP A 79 -7.51 -7.76 3.37
CA ASP A 79 -8.49 -8.76 3.84
C ASP A 79 -8.19 -9.34 5.23
N GLY A 80 -7.08 -8.92 5.87
CA GLY A 80 -6.60 -9.44 7.16
C GLY A 80 -5.98 -10.83 7.10
N LYS A 81 -5.77 -11.42 5.91
CA LYS A 81 -5.15 -12.75 5.75
C LYS A 81 -3.63 -12.65 5.67
N ASP A 82 -3.01 -12.12 6.72
CA ASP A 82 -1.55 -11.85 6.73
C ASP A 82 -0.70 -13.08 7.04
N ALA A 83 -1.26 -14.09 7.74
CA ALA A 83 -0.61 -15.38 7.90
C ALA A 83 -0.39 -16.03 6.52
N PHE A 84 0.67 -16.83 6.42
CA PHE A 84 0.95 -17.59 5.21
C PHE A 84 -0.22 -18.52 4.84
N SER A 85 -0.46 -18.61 3.53
CA SER A 85 -1.42 -19.51 2.90
C SER A 85 -1.02 -19.66 1.42
N GLU A 86 -1.47 -20.73 0.76
CA GLU A 86 -1.36 -20.86 -0.70
C GLU A 86 -2.36 -19.93 -1.41
N GLU A 87 -3.53 -19.70 -0.81
CA GLU A 87 -4.56 -18.81 -1.35
C GLU A 87 -4.12 -17.33 -1.38
N PRO A 88 -4.38 -16.59 -2.48
CA PRO A 88 -4.06 -15.16 -2.56
C PRO A 88 -4.73 -14.33 -1.47
N THR A 89 -3.98 -13.38 -0.91
CA THR A 89 -4.55 -12.30 -0.08
C THR A 89 -4.87 -11.07 -0.92
N SER A 90 -6.01 -10.44 -0.64
CA SER A 90 -6.48 -9.24 -1.34
C SER A 90 -6.06 -7.95 -0.63
N ASN A 91 -5.84 -6.90 -1.41
CA ASN A 91 -5.69 -5.55 -0.90
C ASN A 91 -6.11 -4.48 -1.92
N ILE A 92 -6.34 -3.27 -1.41
CA ILE A 92 -6.52 -2.04 -2.19
C ILE A 92 -5.57 -0.98 -1.61
N CYS A 93 -4.82 -0.32 -2.49
CA CYS A 93 -3.98 0.81 -2.13
C CYS A 93 -4.67 2.11 -2.51
N VAL A 94 -4.82 3.00 -1.52
CA VAL A 94 -5.37 4.34 -1.71
C VAL A 94 -4.29 5.36 -1.34
N PHE A 95 -3.96 6.24 -2.26
CA PHE A 95 -2.81 7.14 -2.16
C PHE A 95 -3.06 8.52 -2.79
N ALA A 96 -2.16 9.48 -2.50
CA ALA A 96 -2.27 10.86 -2.98
C ALA A 96 -3.67 11.45 -2.74
N ASP A 97 -4.26 12.13 -3.73
CA ASP A 97 -5.62 12.69 -3.70
C ASP A 97 -6.69 11.61 -3.89
N GLU A 98 -6.68 10.60 -3.02
CA GLU A 98 -7.55 9.41 -3.02
C GLU A 98 -7.59 8.64 -4.35
N GLN A 99 -6.43 8.56 -5.00
CA GLN A 99 -6.23 7.67 -6.15
C GLN A 99 -6.18 6.22 -5.68
N VAL A 100 -6.62 5.30 -6.55
CA VAL A 100 -6.64 3.87 -6.30
C VAL A 100 -5.63 3.18 -7.20
N ASP A 101 -4.74 2.36 -6.64
CA ASP A 101 -3.91 1.49 -7.46
C ASP A 101 -4.76 0.33 -7.98
N ARG A 102 -4.70 0.09 -9.29
CA ARG A 102 -5.44 -0.99 -9.93
C ARG A 102 -4.69 -2.31 -9.83
N SER A 103 -3.38 -2.27 -9.59
CA SER A 103 -2.53 -3.43 -9.31
C SER A 103 -2.53 -3.78 -7.81
N PRO A 104 -1.87 -4.87 -7.39
CA PRO A 104 -1.60 -5.15 -5.98
C PRO A 104 -0.61 -4.17 -5.31
N THR A 105 -0.07 -3.20 -6.05
CA THR A 105 0.93 -2.20 -5.63
C THR A 105 2.29 -2.80 -5.29
N GLY A 106 3.27 -2.71 -6.19
CA GLY A 106 4.59 -3.36 -6.00
C GLY A 106 5.35 -2.94 -4.72
N SER A 107 5.41 -1.64 -4.43
CA SER A 107 5.98 -1.12 -3.17
C SER A 107 5.14 -1.54 -1.95
N GLY A 108 3.82 -1.64 -2.10
CA GLY A 108 2.89 -2.15 -1.10
C GLY A 108 3.12 -3.62 -0.79
N VAL A 109 3.30 -4.46 -1.82
CA VAL A 109 3.69 -5.88 -1.69
C VAL A 109 5.03 -6.00 -0.98
N THR A 110 6.01 -5.19 -1.36
CA THR A 110 7.33 -5.13 -0.70
C THR A 110 7.21 -4.85 0.80
N ALA A 111 6.50 -3.78 1.16
CA ALA A 111 6.28 -3.40 2.56
C ALA A 111 5.48 -4.47 3.33
N ARG A 112 4.47 -5.08 2.68
CA ARG A 112 3.63 -6.11 3.31
C ARG A 112 4.39 -7.42 3.54
N ILE A 113 5.27 -7.83 2.64
CA ILE A 113 6.21 -8.95 2.86
C ILE A 113 7.16 -8.63 4.01
N ALA A 114 7.73 -7.41 4.06
CA ALA A 114 8.62 -7.02 5.15
C ALA A 114 7.90 -7.07 6.52
N LEU A 115 6.65 -6.59 6.59
CA LEU A 115 5.82 -6.67 7.79
C LEU A 115 5.49 -8.13 8.18
N GLN A 116 5.06 -8.96 7.22
CA GLN A 116 4.76 -10.37 7.47
C GLN A 116 6.00 -11.13 7.95
N TYR A 117 7.18 -10.87 7.36
CA TYR A 117 8.44 -11.46 7.79
C TYR A 117 8.83 -11.00 9.20
N HIS A 118 8.75 -9.70 9.47
CA HIS A 118 9.01 -9.13 10.80
C HIS A 118 8.12 -9.75 11.89
N LYS A 119 6.85 -10.02 11.56
CA LYS A 119 5.88 -10.69 12.46
C LYS A 119 6.02 -12.21 12.50
N GLY A 120 6.98 -12.81 11.78
CA GLY A 120 7.18 -14.26 11.71
C GLY A 120 6.05 -15.01 10.99
N LEU A 121 5.23 -14.32 10.20
CA LEU A 121 4.08 -14.88 9.47
C LEU A 121 4.47 -15.55 8.16
N ILE A 122 5.64 -15.20 7.62
CA ILE A 122 6.26 -15.83 6.44
C ILE A 122 7.75 -16.04 6.67
N GLN A 123 8.33 -17.02 5.96
CA GLN A 123 9.75 -17.33 6.00
C GLN A 123 10.52 -16.75 4.80
N LEU A 124 11.85 -16.77 4.88
CA LEU A 124 12.69 -16.48 3.71
C LEU A 124 12.38 -17.46 2.58
N ASN A 125 12.40 -16.95 1.35
CA ASN A 125 12.11 -17.68 0.12
C ASN A 125 10.69 -18.30 0.06
N GLN A 126 9.78 -17.89 0.94
CA GLN A 126 8.38 -18.30 0.90
C GLN A 126 7.57 -17.31 0.05
N THR A 127 7.13 -17.77 -1.11
CA THR A 127 6.33 -16.96 -2.04
C THR A 127 4.91 -16.77 -1.54
N ARG A 128 4.43 -15.53 -1.53
CA ARG A 128 3.04 -15.16 -1.22
C ARG A 128 2.41 -14.47 -2.43
N THR A 129 1.16 -14.80 -2.72
CA THR A 129 0.40 -14.20 -3.82
C THR A 129 -0.51 -13.08 -3.30
N PHE A 130 -0.45 -11.92 -3.95
CA PHE A 130 -1.23 -10.73 -3.64
C PHE A 130 -2.15 -10.39 -4.79
N ARG A 131 -3.41 -10.15 -4.48
CA ARG A 131 -4.46 -9.82 -5.44
C ARG A 131 -4.91 -8.39 -5.26
N SER A 132 -5.07 -7.68 -6.37
CA SER A 132 -5.79 -6.41 -6.41
C SER A 132 -7.27 -6.68 -6.19
N SER A 133 -7.88 -6.07 -5.19
CA SER A 133 -9.33 -6.22 -4.98
C SER A 133 -10.16 -5.44 -6.01
N ILE A 134 -9.53 -4.58 -6.82
CA ILE A 134 -10.18 -3.79 -7.87
C ILE A 134 -10.23 -4.52 -9.20
N THR A 135 -9.12 -5.14 -9.61
CA THR A 135 -8.99 -5.76 -10.95
C THR A 135 -8.82 -7.27 -10.91
N GLY A 136 -8.54 -7.85 -9.75
CA GLY A 136 -8.17 -9.26 -9.63
C GLY A 136 -6.76 -9.60 -10.11
N SER A 137 -5.98 -8.62 -10.61
CA SER A 137 -4.58 -8.83 -11.01
C SER A 137 -3.73 -9.35 -9.85
N LEU A 138 -2.71 -10.14 -10.18
CA LEU A 138 -1.87 -10.85 -9.22
C LEU A 138 -0.42 -10.40 -9.33
N PHE A 139 0.22 -10.21 -8.17
CA PHE A 139 1.66 -10.16 -8.02
C PHE A 139 2.08 -11.27 -7.04
N THR A 140 3.32 -11.72 -7.17
CA THR A 140 3.95 -12.54 -6.14
C THR A 140 5.04 -11.74 -5.43
N GLY A 141 5.24 -12.03 -4.15
CA GLY A 141 6.29 -11.43 -3.35
C GLY A 141 6.95 -12.47 -2.45
N LYS A 142 8.27 -12.35 -2.24
CA LYS A 142 8.99 -13.17 -1.25
C LYS A 142 10.18 -12.42 -0.67
N ALA A 143 10.43 -12.58 0.63
CA ALA A 143 11.67 -12.09 1.25
C ALA A 143 12.82 -13.01 0.82
N VAL A 144 13.78 -12.51 0.04
CA VAL A 144 14.89 -13.31 -0.50
C VAL A 144 16.12 -13.29 0.39
N LYS A 145 16.28 -12.24 1.21
CA LYS A 145 17.45 -12.05 2.06
C LYS A 145 17.11 -11.17 3.25
N ALA A 146 17.50 -11.58 4.45
CA ALA A 146 17.59 -10.67 5.59
C ALA A 146 18.79 -9.75 5.40
N SER A 147 18.58 -8.43 5.43
CA SER A 147 19.65 -7.44 5.20
C SER A 147 20.22 -6.86 6.49
N GLY A 148 19.78 -7.34 7.66
CA GLY A 148 20.18 -6.78 8.95
C GLY A 148 19.45 -5.48 9.23
N LEU A 149 20.13 -4.52 9.86
CA LEU A 149 19.56 -3.22 10.21
C LEU A 149 19.68 -2.22 9.05
N PHE A 150 18.60 -1.50 8.79
CA PHE A 150 18.56 -0.30 7.97
C PHE A 150 18.11 0.86 8.86
N GLY A 151 19.05 1.73 9.24
CA GLY A 151 18.89 2.57 10.43
C GLY A 151 18.68 1.69 11.67
N ASP A 152 17.60 1.92 12.40
CA ASP A 152 17.24 1.16 13.60
C ASP A 152 16.27 -0.01 13.34
N HIS A 153 15.96 -0.30 12.07
CA HIS A 153 14.93 -1.27 11.70
C HIS A 153 15.51 -2.52 11.05
N ASN A 154 15.04 -3.70 11.47
CA ASN A 154 15.29 -4.94 10.75
C ASN A 154 14.68 -4.86 9.34
N ALA A 155 15.49 -5.14 8.33
CA ALA A 155 15.12 -5.04 6.93
C ALA A 155 15.30 -6.37 6.19
N VAL A 156 14.56 -6.51 5.10
CA VAL A 156 14.66 -7.62 4.15
C VAL A 156 14.71 -7.09 2.73
N VAL A 157 15.43 -7.80 1.87
CA VAL A 157 15.30 -7.64 0.42
C VAL A 157 14.12 -8.48 -0.04
N VAL A 158 13.19 -7.86 -0.75
CA VAL A 158 11.99 -8.52 -1.29
C VAL A 158 12.09 -8.56 -2.82
N GLU A 159 11.80 -9.72 -3.37
CA GLU A 159 11.53 -9.88 -4.79
C GLU A 159 10.03 -9.75 -5.01
N VAL A 160 9.62 -8.92 -5.98
CA VAL A 160 8.23 -8.80 -6.43
C VAL A 160 8.19 -9.14 -7.91
N SER A 161 7.25 -10.02 -8.29
CA SER A 161 7.03 -10.41 -9.68
C SER A 161 5.60 -10.13 -10.11
N GLY A 162 5.44 -9.69 -11.36
CA GLY A 162 4.16 -9.40 -11.98
C GLY A 162 4.29 -9.38 -13.50
N GLU A 163 3.20 -9.07 -14.18
CA GLU A 163 3.15 -9.00 -15.64
C GLU A 163 2.74 -7.60 -16.09
N ALA A 164 3.30 -7.17 -17.21
CA ALA A 164 2.91 -5.95 -17.90
C ALA A 164 2.75 -6.26 -19.40
N TYR A 165 1.85 -5.54 -20.05
CA TYR A 165 1.52 -5.71 -21.45
C TYR A 165 1.74 -4.40 -22.17
N TYR A 166 2.30 -4.45 -23.38
CA TYR A 166 2.48 -3.26 -24.20
C TYR A 166 1.12 -2.70 -24.62
N THR A 167 0.86 -1.43 -24.28
CA THR A 167 -0.43 -0.78 -24.55
C THR A 167 -0.42 0.12 -25.77
N GLY A 168 0.72 0.31 -26.43
CA GLY A 168 0.89 1.18 -27.58
C GLY A 168 1.92 2.29 -27.36
N THR A 169 2.01 3.18 -28.35
CA THR A 169 2.82 4.40 -28.32
C THR A 169 1.89 5.60 -28.41
N ALA A 170 2.16 6.64 -27.62
CA ALA A 170 1.44 7.91 -27.67
C ALA A 170 2.41 9.07 -27.97
N THR A 171 1.94 10.08 -28.69
CA THR A 171 2.62 11.38 -28.84
C THR A 171 1.70 12.44 -28.26
N PHE A 172 2.19 13.18 -27.26
CA PHE A 172 1.46 14.29 -26.65
C PHE A 172 2.07 15.61 -27.12
N THR A 173 1.25 16.53 -27.59
CA THR A 173 1.64 17.88 -28.03
C THR A 173 0.92 18.90 -27.16
N VAL A 174 1.64 19.93 -26.71
CA VAL A 174 1.10 21.03 -25.91
C VAL A 174 1.28 22.34 -26.69
N GLU A 175 0.18 22.96 -27.10
CA GLU A 175 0.18 24.23 -27.84
C GLU A 175 0.16 25.42 -26.87
N GLU A 176 0.76 26.55 -27.28
CA GLU A 176 0.94 27.70 -26.38
C GLU A 176 -0.41 28.38 -26.06
N GLU A 177 -1.31 28.39 -27.04
CA GLU A 177 -2.64 29.03 -27.00
C GLU A 177 -3.73 28.18 -26.31
N ASP A 178 -3.46 26.91 -26.02
CA ASP A 178 -4.42 26.04 -25.32
C ASP A 178 -4.57 26.49 -23.85
N GLN A 179 -5.77 26.97 -23.51
CA GLN A 179 -6.11 27.44 -22.17
C GLN A 179 -6.15 26.32 -21.12
N LEU A 180 -6.24 25.06 -21.56
CA LEU A 180 -6.28 23.87 -20.71
C LEU A 180 -5.01 23.01 -20.85
N LYS A 181 -3.92 23.57 -21.37
CA LYS A 181 -2.67 22.84 -21.67
C LYS A 181 -2.01 22.09 -20.52
N TYR A 182 -2.32 22.45 -19.28
CA TYR A 182 -1.83 21.77 -18.07
C TYR A 182 -2.86 20.80 -17.46
N GLY A 183 -3.95 20.54 -18.19
CA GLY A 183 -5.07 19.74 -17.72
C GLY A 183 -5.93 20.45 -16.68
N PHE A 184 -6.90 19.71 -16.17
CA PHE A 184 -7.79 20.11 -15.10
C PHE A 184 -8.20 18.85 -14.32
N PHE A 185 -8.70 19.03 -13.10
CA PHE A 185 -9.10 17.92 -12.25
C PHE A 185 -10.50 18.17 -11.68
N PHE A 186 -11.43 17.24 -11.95
CA PHE A 186 -12.74 17.16 -11.31
C PHE A 186 -12.89 15.76 -10.72
N LYS A 187 -13.50 15.68 -9.54
CA LYS A 187 -13.63 14.43 -8.79
C LYS A 187 -15.06 14.19 -8.36
#